data_AF-A0A9D4TYB6-F1
#
_entry.id   AF-A0A9D4TYB6-F1
#
_cell.length_a   1.000
_cell.length_b   1.000
_cell.length_c   1.000
_cell.angle_alpha   90.00
_cell.angle_beta   90.00
_cell.angle_gamma   90.00
#
_symmetry.space_group_name_H-M   'P 1'
#
loop_
_entity.id
_entity.type
_entity.pdbx_description
1 polymer ?
#
loop_
_entity_poly.entity_id
_entity_poly.type
_entity_poly.pdbx_seq_one_letter_code
_entity_poly.pdbx_strand_id
1 'polypeptide(L)'
;MDAMVARAQSGAAGPHASSQVALTASEAERAVQCLRTFDIEQYGTPAWLEQHDVLQQLNLQAHINAQAHSDEFVKEAFVSHDRITVLVRELLVAEVWRERVLPLLERHLAGRLDSVTAYQLLYQEAALANLIEVLLYHRDACEAASEEALVELCDWCSRCIHYLATQVHHQAEQQGSAPQRTAVELAGRPPLEEFRERAAEVRFGAALCALAILRYITDHAPQLSLSVLTRIVSSNDTAMALLPLLDQPPWVRRSKAGAIEKFVGGSWRAVEPRERHRLTQHDGQVWLLLHNLLADGAARSKMDMTDARYEGLLRLKRHFNEVLLDQLPPLRNLQRVIDELAFGVNNSQQSVATPSRLIVEQVPTIRAGLLHRNDWRALAEAQAAGQFGAEAQRVSQGRMERLMQSFDLMCGMEEQGASQNEACSGLPDTVKVDAYRQAKPGVWEWWSTYSLQINKELVPEAVSSSTSSTTGASKHASTARAGPETPSSGGADENHPRQASSASGGSGGPPPVAVVNGKRYRLLPLSQSLQRALPANGKITVLYGGHTCEAQLSLPASETRDTSALAPAVWVTVGGLAAGGLALQLKLQRLDKPCERDKAAGVWYPYVPIGGAVTVADGLL
;
A
#
# COMPACT_ATOMS: atom_id res chain seq x y z
N MET A 1 -26.10 26.84 -12.34
CA MET A 1 -24.78 26.27 -11.97
C MET A 1 -24.00 27.25 -11.09
N ASP A 2 -23.91 28.53 -11.42
CA ASP A 2 -23.12 29.51 -10.63
C ASP A 2 -23.62 29.75 -9.19
N ALA A 3 -24.93 29.68 -8.94
CA ALA A 3 -25.48 29.75 -7.58
C ALA A 3 -25.19 28.49 -6.73
N MET A 4 -24.83 27.37 -7.37
CA MET A 4 -24.48 26.11 -6.73
C MET A 4 -22.98 26.08 -6.39
N VAL A 5 -22.15 26.66 -7.26
CA VAL A 5 -20.71 26.90 -7.05
C VAL A 5 -20.47 27.94 -5.94
N ALA A 6 -21.29 29.00 -5.88
CA ALA A 6 -21.18 30.01 -4.82
C ALA A 6 -21.50 29.45 -3.42
N ARG A 7 -22.40 28.45 -3.34
CA ARG A 7 -22.72 27.76 -2.07
C ARG A 7 -21.56 26.88 -1.59
N ALA A 8 -20.89 26.18 -2.51
CA ALA A 8 -19.69 25.39 -2.19
C ALA A 8 -18.53 26.27 -1.70
N GLN A 9 -18.36 27.46 -2.25
CA GLN A 9 -17.31 28.40 -1.84
C GLN A 9 -17.62 29.11 -0.52
N SER A 10 -18.90 29.33 -0.19
CA SER A 10 -19.31 29.96 1.09
C SER A 10 -19.25 29.03 2.31
N GLY A 11 -19.09 27.71 2.12
CA GLY A 11 -18.96 26.73 3.20
C GLY A 11 -17.53 26.57 3.77
N ALA A 12 -16.53 27.19 3.14
CA ALA A 12 -15.11 26.98 3.44
C ALA A 12 -14.54 27.92 4.53
N ALA A 13 -15.37 28.73 5.19
CA ALA A 13 -14.93 29.69 6.21
C ALA A 13 -15.62 29.43 7.56
N GLY A 14 -15.21 28.35 8.24
CA GLY A 14 -15.55 28.09 9.64
C GLY A 14 -14.56 27.09 10.24
N PRO A 15 -14.01 27.30 11.45
CA PRO A 15 -12.97 26.45 12.04
C PRO A 15 -13.48 25.09 12.58
N HIS A 16 -14.64 24.62 12.10
CA HIS A 16 -15.23 23.34 12.48
C HIS A 16 -15.91 22.67 11.29
N ALA A 17 -15.15 22.33 10.26
CA ALA A 17 -15.54 21.27 9.31
C ALA A 17 -14.88 19.98 9.81
N SER A 18 -15.58 19.29 10.70
CA SER A 18 -15.22 17.96 11.15
C SER A 18 -15.09 17.02 9.96
N SER A 19 -13.90 16.44 9.78
CA SER A 19 -13.67 15.21 9.02
C SER A 19 -14.68 14.16 9.49
N GLN A 20 -15.71 13.89 8.68
CA GLN A 20 -16.79 12.97 9.00
C GLN A 20 -16.87 11.94 7.87
N VAL A 21 -16.16 10.81 8.03
CA VAL A 21 -16.68 9.43 8.14
C VAL A 21 -15.48 8.54 8.49
N ALA A 22 -14.90 8.70 9.68
CA ALA A 22 -14.15 7.61 10.28
C ALA A 22 -15.14 6.81 11.12
N LEU A 23 -15.51 5.59 10.69
CA LEU A 23 -16.32 4.72 11.54
C LEU A 23 -15.58 4.55 12.86
N THR A 24 -16.25 4.81 13.98
CA THR A 24 -15.68 4.47 15.28
C THR A 24 -15.59 2.95 15.43
N ALA A 25 -14.68 2.47 16.29
CA ALA A 25 -14.51 1.04 16.51
C ALA A 25 -15.82 0.34 16.91
N SER A 26 -16.64 0.97 17.75
CA SER A 26 -17.94 0.43 18.18
C SER A 26 -19.00 0.44 17.07
N GLU A 27 -18.98 1.43 16.18
CA GLU A 27 -19.87 1.46 15.02
C GLU A 27 -19.50 0.36 14.02
N ALA A 28 -18.21 0.18 13.74
CA ALA A 28 -17.72 -0.88 12.89
C ALA A 28 -18.03 -2.26 13.48
N GLU A 29 -17.81 -2.46 14.77
CA GLU A 29 -18.14 -3.72 15.45
C GLU A 29 -19.63 -4.05 15.34
N ARG A 30 -20.51 -3.08 15.62
CA ARG A 30 -21.96 -3.26 15.48
C ARG A 30 -22.35 -3.55 14.03
N ALA A 31 -21.76 -2.86 13.06
CA ALA A 31 -22.02 -3.07 11.64
C ALA A 31 -21.65 -4.49 11.22
N VAL A 32 -20.46 -4.97 11.62
CA VAL A 32 -20.00 -6.34 11.37
C VAL A 32 -20.93 -7.36 12.04
N GLN A 33 -21.33 -7.12 13.29
CA GLN A 33 -22.24 -8.01 14.02
C GLN A 33 -23.60 -8.15 13.32
N CYS A 34 -24.08 -7.10 12.64
CA CYS A 34 -25.36 -7.11 11.94
C CYS A 34 -25.30 -7.75 10.54
N LEU A 35 -24.12 -8.11 10.03
CA LEU A 35 -24.00 -8.72 8.71
C LEU A 35 -24.76 -10.05 8.64
N ARG A 36 -25.46 -10.26 7.54
CA ARG A 36 -26.20 -11.49 7.25
C ARG A 36 -25.96 -11.96 5.83
N THR A 37 -26.32 -13.20 5.59
CA THR A 37 -26.27 -13.81 4.26
C THR A 37 -27.59 -13.60 3.53
N PHE A 38 -27.53 -13.37 2.23
CA PHE A 38 -28.68 -13.26 1.35
C PHE A 38 -28.70 -14.42 0.36
N ASP A 39 -29.91 -14.88 0.04
CA ASP A 39 -30.09 -15.81 -1.06
C ASP A 39 -30.09 -15.05 -2.39
N ILE A 40 -29.83 -15.78 -3.49
CA ILE A 40 -29.71 -15.17 -4.82
C ILE A 40 -31.00 -14.46 -5.27
N GLU A 41 -32.16 -14.90 -4.78
CA GLU A 41 -33.45 -14.25 -4.96
C GLU A 41 -33.47 -12.83 -4.39
N GLN A 42 -32.75 -12.57 -3.31
CA GLN A 42 -32.78 -11.32 -2.57
C GLN A 42 -31.72 -10.31 -3.06
N TYR A 43 -30.94 -10.69 -4.06
CA TYR A 43 -29.88 -9.85 -4.61
C TYR A 43 -30.44 -8.56 -5.22
N GLY A 44 -30.03 -7.40 -4.71
CA GLY A 44 -30.57 -6.10 -5.14
C GLY A 44 -31.86 -5.67 -4.45
N THR A 45 -32.37 -6.42 -3.46
CA THR A 45 -33.45 -5.94 -2.59
C THR A 45 -33.01 -4.71 -1.78
N PRO A 46 -33.94 -3.88 -1.26
CA PRO A 46 -33.58 -2.74 -0.43
C PRO A 46 -32.66 -3.10 0.73
N ALA A 47 -32.94 -4.20 1.43
CA ALA A 47 -32.14 -4.62 2.57
C ALA A 47 -30.76 -5.18 2.17
N TRP A 48 -30.64 -5.77 0.97
CA TRP A 48 -29.33 -6.15 0.41
C TRP A 48 -28.50 -4.91 0.08
N LEU A 49 -29.13 -3.91 -0.54
CA LEU A 49 -28.47 -2.64 -0.89
C LEU A 49 -28.03 -1.85 0.36
N GLU A 50 -28.78 -1.93 1.46
CA GLU A 50 -28.33 -1.38 2.76
C GLU A 50 -27.08 -2.08 3.28
N GLN A 51 -27.01 -3.42 3.20
CA GLN A 51 -25.80 -4.14 3.58
C GLN A 51 -24.63 -3.85 2.63
N HIS A 52 -24.88 -3.67 1.33
CA HIS A 52 -23.87 -3.22 0.38
C HIS A 52 -23.24 -1.89 0.83
N ASP A 53 -24.05 -0.89 1.18
CA ASP A 53 -23.56 0.41 1.67
C ASP A 53 -22.70 0.24 2.94
N VAL A 54 -23.13 -0.60 3.89
CA VAL A 54 -22.36 -0.90 5.10
C VAL A 54 -21.03 -1.58 4.78
N LEU A 55 -21.02 -2.53 3.86
CA LEU A 55 -19.80 -3.21 3.42
C LEU A 55 -18.82 -2.25 2.73
N GLN A 56 -19.31 -1.29 1.95
CA GLN A 56 -18.46 -0.23 1.37
C GLN A 56 -17.80 0.62 2.44
N GLN A 57 -18.55 1.03 3.47
CA GLN A 57 -18.02 1.83 4.57
C GLN A 57 -16.97 1.05 5.38
N LEU A 58 -17.23 -0.22 5.66
CA LEU A 58 -16.27 -1.11 6.34
C LEU A 58 -15.01 -1.30 5.49
N ASN A 59 -15.16 -1.49 4.18
CA ASN A 59 -14.03 -1.62 3.25
C ASN A 59 -13.16 -0.35 3.24
N LEU A 60 -13.78 0.82 3.07
CA LEU A 60 -13.07 2.10 3.11
C LEU A 60 -12.32 2.29 4.44
N GLN A 61 -12.99 2.00 5.56
CA GLN A 61 -12.37 2.12 6.88
C GLN A 61 -11.22 1.13 7.08
N ALA A 62 -11.33 -0.11 6.59
CA ALA A 62 -10.25 -1.10 6.67
C ALA A 62 -9.00 -0.62 5.94
N HIS A 63 -9.14 -0.02 4.75
CA HIS A 63 -8.02 0.61 4.03
C HIS A 63 -7.44 1.80 4.78
N ILE A 64 -8.27 2.65 5.36
CA ILE A 64 -7.81 3.79 6.17
C ILE A 64 -6.97 3.30 7.34
N ASN A 65 -7.41 2.25 8.04
CA ASN A 65 -6.68 1.68 9.16
C ASN A 65 -5.30 1.15 8.71
N ALA A 66 -5.26 0.43 7.58
CA ALA A 66 -4.02 -0.10 7.01
C ALA A 66 -3.06 1.00 6.56
N GLN A 67 -3.55 2.03 5.86
CA GLN A 67 -2.75 3.16 5.38
C GLN A 67 -2.21 4.03 6.51
N ALA A 68 -2.99 4.22 7.57
CA ALA A 68 -2.58 4.97 8.74
C ALA A 68 -1.61 4.19 9.65
N HIS A 69 -1.40 2.89 9.38
CA HIS A 69 -0.72 1.96 10.29
C HIS A 69 -1.28 2.04 11.72
N SER A 70 -2.60 2.19 11.82
CA SER A 70 -3.33 2.33 13.08
C SER A 70 -3.91 0.99 13.54
N ASP A 71 -4.65 1.02 14.65
CA ASP A 71 -5.36 -0.16 15.13
C ASP A 71 -6.39 -0.66 14.11
N GLU A 72 -6.36 -1.95 13.80
CA GLU A 72 -7.14 -2.57 12.73
C GLU A 72 -8.49 -3.09 13.24
N PHE A 73 -9.23 -2.22 13.93
CA PHE A 73 -10.46 -2.59 14.62
C PHE A 73 -11.53 -3.21 13.71
N VAL A 74 -11.56 -2.86 12.41
CA VAL A 74 -12.48 -3.50 11.44
C VAL A 74 -12.12 -4.97 11.28
N LYS A 75 -10.82 -5.28 11.11
CA LYS A 75 -10.33 -6.66 11.02
C LYS A 75 -10.62 -7.43 12.30
N GLU A 76 -10.32 -6.82 13.45
CA GLU A 76 -10.62 -7.43 14.77
C GLU A 76 -12.10 -7.76 14.93
N ALA A 77 -13.00 -6.88 14.48
CA ALA A 77 -14.44 -7.15 14.53
C ALA A 77 -14.84 -8.35 13.63
N PHE A 78 -14.28 -8.46 12.41
CA PHE A 78 -14.55 -9.58 11.52
C PHE A 78 -14.08 -10.92 12.08
N VAL A 79 -12.89 -10.93 12.70
CA VAL A 79 -12.32 -12.10 13.38
C VAL A 79 -13.14 -12.46 14.61
N SER A 80 -13.42 -11.49 15.49
CA SER A 80 -14.12 -11.72 16.76
C SER A 80 -15.55 -12.23 16.59
N HIS A 81 -16.25 -11.79 15.54
CA HIS A 81 -17.64 -12.17 15.27
C HIS A 81 -17.78 -13.29 14.23
N ASP A 82 -16.68 -13.93 13.81
CA ASP A 82 -16.65 -15.00 12.77
C ASP A 82 -17.44 -14.63 11.51
N ARG A 83 -17.22 -13.40 11.01
CA ARG A 83 -17.98 -12.86 9.86
C ARG A 83 -17.26 -12.99 8.53
N ILE A 84 -16.04 -13.52 8.51
CA ILE A 84 -15.29 -13.76 7.26
C ILE A 84 -16.03 -14.80 6.39
N THR A 85 -16.57 -15.86 7.01
CA THR A 85 -17.39 -16.87 6.31
C THR A 85 -18.63 -16.25 5.64
N VAL A 86 -19.23 -15.22 6.25
CA VAL A 86 -20.37 -14.48 5.67
C VAL A 86 -19.93 -13.73 4.40
N LEU A 87 -18.76 -13.07 4.43
CA LEU A 87 -18.24 -12.36 3.26
C LEU A 87 -18.00 -13.32 2.08
N VAL A 88 -17.43 -14.50 2.34
CA VAL A 88 -17.20 -15.51 1.30
C VAL A 88 -18.52 -16.01 0.71
N ARG A 89 -19.54 -16.28 1.54
CA ARG A 89 -20.86 -16.68 1.02
C ARG A 89 -21.48 -15.58 0.15
N GLU A 90 -21.44 -14.33 0.60
CA GLU A 90 -21.95 -13.19 -0.19
C GLU A 90 -21.17 -13.00 -1.50
N LEU A 91 -19.85 -13.26 -1.49
CA LEU A 91 -18.99 -13.18 -2.67
C LEU A 91 -19.41 -14.22 -3.71
N LEU A 92 -19.68 -15.46 -3.28
CA LEU A 92 -20.17 -16.51 -4.16
C LEU A 92 -21.58 -16.22 -4.70
N VAL A 93 -22.47 -15.63 -3.90
CA VAL A 93 -23.79 -15.20 -4.38
C VAL A 93 -23.64 -14.15 -5.47
N ALA A 94 -22.76 -13.15 -5.28
CA ALA A 94 -22.46 -12.15 -6.29
C ALA A 94 -21.87 -12.76 -7.57
N GLU A 95 -20.94 -13.71 -7.42
CA GLU A 95 -20.34 -14.44 -8.55
C GLU A 95 -21.40 -15.22 -9.36
N VAL A 96 -22.26 -15.99 -8.69
CA VAL A 96 -23.32 -16.77 -9.35
C VAL A 96 -24.34 -15.85 -10.00
N TRP A 97 -24.74 -14.76 -9.34
CA TRP A 97 -25.67 -13.78 -9.91
C TRP A 97 -25.10 -13.15 -11.19
N ARG A 98 -23.82 -12.72 -11.17
CA ARG A 98 -23.10 -12.22 -12.35
C ARG A 98 -23.08 -13.22 -13.50
N GLU A 99 -22.91 -14.51 -13.22
CA GLU A 99 -22.78 -15.52 -14.28
C GLU A 99 -24.10 -16.02 -14.84
N ARG A 100 -25.14 -16.13 -13.99
CA ARG A 100 -26.39 -16.80 -14.35
C ARG A 100 -27.56 -15.84 -14.56
N VAL A 101 -27.61 -14.75 -13.81
CA VAL A 101 -28.76 -13.83 -13.78
C VAL A 101 -28.47 -12.55 -14.57
N LEU A 102 -27.29 -11.95 -14.37
CA LEU A 102 -26.91 -10.71 -15.05
C LEU A 102 -27.03 -10.77 -16.59
N PRO A 103 -26.63 -11.85 -17.30
CA PRO A 103 -26.76 -11.91 -18.77
C PRO A 103 -28.22 -11.89 -19.25
N LEU A 104 -29.18 -12.25 -18.39
CA LEU A 104 -30.61 -12.20 -18.68
C LEU A 104 -31.20 -10.83 -18.37
N LEU A 105 -30.53 -10.04 -17.52
CA LEU A 105 -30.99 -8.74 -17.02
C LEU A 105 -30.26 -7.54 -17.64
N GLU A 106 -29.09 -7.71 -18.26
CA GLU A 106 -28.23 -6.60 -18.71
C GLU A 106 -28.95 -5.53 -19.55
N ARG A 107 -29.86 -5.95 -20.45
CA ARG A 107 -30.65 -5.01 -21.27
C ARG A 107 -31.67 -4.23 -20.44
N HIS A 108 -32.27 -4.88 -19.47
CA HIS A 108 -33.22 -4.25 -18.55
C HIS A 108 -32.48 -3.27 -17.64
N LEU A 109 -31.39 -3.71 -17.02
CA LEU A 109 -30.59 -2.88 -16.10
C LEU A 109 -30.03 -1.65 -16.82
N ALA A 110 -29.44 -1.82 -18.00
CA ALA A 110 -28.87 -0.72 -18.77
C ALA A 110 -29.92 0.30 -19.28
N GLY A 111 -31.16 -0.14 -19.51
CA GLY A 111 -32.20 0.70 -20.10
C GLY A 111 -33.24 1.26 -19.12
N ARG A 112 -33.41 0.66 -17.94
CA ARG A 112 -34.53 0.94 -17.02
C ARG A 112 -34.08 1.40 -15.64
N LEU A 113 -32.90 0.98 -15.20
CA LEU A 113 -32.38 1.32 -13.88
C LEU A 113 -31.48 2.56 -13.97
N ASP A 114 -31.38 3.33 -12.89
CA ASP A 114 -30.36 4.39 -12.83
C ASP A 114 -28.95 3.77 -12.80
N SER A 115 -27.99 4.51 -13.37
CA SER A 115 -26.60 4.07 -13.51
C SER A 115 -25.93 3.75 -12.18
N VAL A 116 -26.33 4.43 -11.11
CA VAL A 116 -25.79 4.22 -9.76
C VAL A 116 -26.21 2.88 -9.18
N THR A 117 -27.49 2.58 -9.15
CA THR A 117 -27.98 1.30 -8.63
C THR A 117 -27.46 0.14 -9.48
N ALA A 118 -27.43 0.35 -10.81
CA ALA A 118 -26.83 -0.60 -11.75
C ALA A 118 -25.35 -0.88 -11.42
N TYR A 119 -24.56 0.16 -11.10
CA TYR A 119 -23.17 0.03 -10.70
C TYR A 119 -23.03 -0.69 -9.35
N GLN A 120 -23.84 -0.38 -8.34
CA GLN A 120 -23.80 -1.05 -7.03
C GLN A 120 -23.98 -2.57 -7.15
N LEU A 121 -24.92 -3.01 -7.99
CA LEU A 121 -25.15 -4.43 -8.29
C LEU A 121 -23.91 -5.09 -8.89
N LEU A 122 -23.26 -4.41 -9.85
CA LEU A 122 -22.03 -4.92 -10.47
C LEU A 122 -20.86 -4.93 -9.47
N TYR A 123 -20.73 -3.88 -8.67
CA TYR A 123 -19.56 -3.61 -7.83
C TYR A 123 -19.48 -4.48 -6.57
N GLN A 124 -20.58 -5.11 -6.14
CA GLN A 124 -20.58 -5.93 -4.92
C GLN A 124 -19.48 -6.98 -4.90
N GLU A 125 -19.27 -7.71 -6.01
CA GLU A 125 -18.25 -8.76 -6.05
C GLU A 125 -16.85 -8.18 -5.82
N ALA A 126 -16.52 -7.05 -6.47
CA ALA A 126 -15.25 -6.37 -6.29
C ALA A 126 -15.10 -5.79 -4.88
N ALA A 127 -16.17 -5.26 -4.30
CA ALA A 127 -16.16 -4.71 -2.95
C ALA A 127 -15.89 -5.79 -1.88
N LEU A 128 -16.54 -6.95 -2.01
CA LEU A 128 -16.32 -8.09 -1.14
C LEU A 128 -14.91 -8.65 -1.31
N ALA A 129 -14.44 -8.82 -2.55
CA ALA A 129 -13.09 -9.27 -2.83
C ALA A 129 -12.04 -8.32 -2.24
N ASN A 130 -12.22 -7.01 -2.39
CA ASN A 130 -11.31 -6.01 -1.87
C ASN A 130 -11.29 -5.99 -0.33
N LEU A 131 -12.47 -6.06 0.32
CA LEU A 131 -12.54 -6.18 1.78
C LEU A 131 -11.87 -7.47 2.28
N ILE A 132 -12.14 -8.62 1.64
CA ILE A 132 -11.48 -9.89 1.97
C ILE A 132 -9.97 -9.81 1.77
N GLU A 133 -9.49 -9.16 0.71
CA GLU A 133 -8.07 -8.95 0.44
C GLU A 133 -7.38 -8.23 1.61
N VAL A 134 -7.95 -7.12 2.08
CA VAL A 134 -7.37 -6.36 3.22
C VAL A 134 -7.41 -7.18 4.50
N LEU A 135 -8.51 -7.88 4.77
CA LEU A 135 -8.64 -8.70 5.98
C LEU A 135 -7.62 -9.83 5.99
N LEU A 136 -7.49 -10.58 4.88
CA LEU A 136 -6.64 -11.77 4.80
C LEU A 136 -5.14 -11.44 4.68
N TYR A 137 -4.76 -10.18 4.49
CA TYR A 137 -3.36 -9.76 4.68
C TYR A 137 -2.84 -10.16 6.08
N HIS A 138 -3.74 -10.26 7.06
CA HIS A 138 -3.43 -10.70 8.41
C HIS A 138 -3.63 -12.20 8.59
N ARG A 139 -2.62 -12.84 9.17
CA ARG A 139 -2.61 -14.29 9.42
C ARG A 139 -3.79 -14.77 10.26
N ASP A 140 -4.12 -14.06 11.33
CA ASP A 140 -5.20 -14.38 12.25
C ASP A 140 -6.57 -14.34 11.56
N ALA A 141 -6.77 -13.47 10.58
CA ALA A 141 -7.97 -13.47 9.75
C ALA A 141 -8.07 -14.72 8.86
N CYS A 142 -6.94 -15.21 8.33
CA CYS A 142 -6.92 -16.49 7.61
C CYS A 142 -7.26 -17.67 8.53
N GLU A 143 -6.75 -17.67 9.77
CA GLU A 143 -7.02 -18.73 10.76
C GLU A 143 -8.46 -18.69 11.28
N ALA A 144 -9.09 -17.51 11.32
CA ALA A 144 -10.48 -17.35 11.74
C ALA A 144 -11.49 -17.79 10.68
N ALA A 145 -11.12 -17.81 9.40
CA ALA A 145 -12.00 -18.26 8.33
C ALA A 145 -12.27 -19.78 8.44
N SER A 146 -13.53 -20.18 8.27
CA SER A 146 -13.86 -21.61 8.24
C SER A 146 -13.19 -22.33 7.06
N GLU A 147 -12.86 -23.61 7.25
CA GLU A 147 -12.19 -24.41 6.20
C GLU A 147 -13.03 -24.48 4.91
N GLU A 148 -14.35 -24.60 5.03
CA GLU A 148 -15.27 -24.56 3.90
C GLU A 148 -15.19 -23.22 3.14
N ALA A 149 -15.16 -22.09 3.86
CA ALA A 149 -15.03 -20.78 3.24
C ALA A 149 -13.68 -20.62 2.53
N LEU A 150 -12.58 -21.11 3.11
CA LEU A 150 -11.26 -21.06 2.48
C LEU A 150 -11.21 -21.90 1.19
N VAL A 151 -11.79 -23.11 1.19
CA VAL A 151 -11.87 -23.96 -0.01
C VAL A 151 -12.66 -23.27 -1.12
N GLU A 152 -13.83 -22.72 -0.80
CA GLU A 152 -14.67 -21.97 -1.73
C GLU A 152 -13.97 -20.71 -2.28
N LEU A 153 -13.26 -19.99 -1.41
CA LEU A 153 -12.49 -18.80 -1.79
C LEU A 153 -11.32 -19.15 -2.71
N CYS A 154 -10.62 -20.27 -2.46
CA CYS A 154 -9.57 -20.77 -3.36
C CYS A 154 -10.12 -21.08 -4.75
N ASP A 155 -11.33 -21.64 -4.83
CA ASP A 155 -11.98 -21.95 -6.11
C ASP A 155 -12.45 -20.70 -6.85
N TRP A 156 -12.98 -19.72 -6.13
CA TRP A 156 -13.28 -18.40 -6.68
C TRP A 156 -12.01 -17.76 -7.24
N CYS A 157 -10.90 -17.80 -6.49
CA CYS A 157 -9.61 -17.28 -6.95
C CYS A 157 -9.11 -18.01 -8.21
N SER A 158 -9.24 -19.33 -8.26
CA SER A 158 -8.87 -20.13 -9.43
C SER A 158 -9.67 -19.72 -10.68
N ARG A 159 -10.98 -19.52 -10.56
CA ARG A 159 -11.82 -19.01 -11.67
C ARG A 159 -11.43 -17.60 -12.10
N CYS A 160 -11.07 -16.72 -11.16
CA CYS A 160 -10.54 -15.38 -11.48
C CYS A 160 -9.19 -15.45 -12.22
N ILE A 161 -8.26 -16.30 -11.78
CA ILE A 161 -6.97 -16.52 -12.47
C ILE A 161 -7.20 -17.06 -13.87
N HIS A 162 -8.11 -18.02 -14.04
CA HIS A 162 -8.46 -18.55 -15.36
C HIS A 162 -9.07 -17.46 -16.26
N TYR A 163 -9.95 -16.61 -15.72
CA TYR A 163 -10.48 -15.45 -16.42
C TYR A 163 -9.37 -14.50 -16.91
N LEU A 164 -8.42 -14.15 -16.02
CA LEU A 164 -7.27 -13.31 -16.34
C LEU A 164 -6.39 -13.93 -17.44
N ALA A 165 -6.12 -15.24 -17.35
CA ALA A 165 -5.23 -15.96 -18.26
C ALA A 165 -5.83 -16.24 -19.64
N THR A 166 -7.16 -16.13 -19.82
CA THR A 166 -7.82 -16.53 -21.06
C THR A 166 -8.78 -15.46 -21.59
N GLN A 167 -9.85 -15.17 -20.85
CA GLN A 167 -10.98 -14.36 -21.33
C GLN A 167 -10.57 -12.90 -21.55
N VAL A 168 -9.70 -12.34 -20.71
CA VAL A 168 -9.23 -10.95 -20.88
C VAL A 168 -8.48 -10.78 -22.20
N HIS A 169 -7.62 -11.74 -22.56
CA HIS A 169 -6.90 -11.69 -23.83
C HIS A 169 -7.84 -11.80 -25.03
N HIS A 170 -8.80 -12.73 -25.00
CA HIS A 170 -9.80 -12.84 -26.05
C HIS A 170 -10.64 -11.57 -26.21
N GLN A 171 -11.01 -10.92 -25.11
CA GLN A 171 -11.74 -9.65 -25.14
C GLN A 171 -10.89 -8.53 -25.73
N ALA A 172 -9.60 -8.45 -25.36
CA ALA A 172 -8.67 -7.48 -25.92
C ALA A 172 -8.43 -7.69 -27.42
N GLU A 173 -8.32 -8.93 -27.89
CA GLU A 173 -8.20 -9.25 -29.32
C GLU A 173 -9.43 -8.84 -30.12
N GLN A 174 -10.63 -9.09 -29.59
CA GLN A 174 -11.90 -8.73 -30.24
C GLN A 174 -12.14 -7.22 -30.27
N GLN A 175 -11.73 -6.50 -29.23
CA GLN A 175 -11.93 -5.04 -29.11
C GLN A 175 -10.83 -4.23 -29.80
N GLY A 176 -9.67 -4.83 -30.10
CA GLY A 176 -8.51 -4.16 -30.68
C GLY A 176 -7.74 -3.29 -29.69
N SER A 177 -6.85 -2.41 -30.18
CA SER A 177 -6.07 -1.50 -29.33
C SER A 177 -6.96 -0.62 -28.44
N ALA A 178 -6.51 -0.38 -27.20
CA ALA A 178 -7.24 0.35 -26.18
C ALA A 178 -7.90 1.62 -26.75
N PRO A 179 -9.23 1.76 -26.60
CA PRO A 179 -9.94 2.85 -27.25
C PRO A 179 -9.65 4.16 -26.50
N GLN A 180 -8.70 4.95 -27.01
CA GLN A 180 -8.72 6.40 -26.78
C GLN A 180 -10.00 6.92 -27.41
N ARG A 181 -10.91 7.39 -26.56
CA ARG A 181 -12.22 7.88 -26.96
C ARG A 181 -12.32 9.36 -26.69
N THR A 182 -12.89 10.10 -27.62
CA THR A 182 -13.19 11.51 -27.43
C THR A 182 -14.40 11.68 -26.51
N ALA A 183 -14.55 12.85 -25.87
CA ALA A 183 -15.72 13.17 -25.04
C ALA A 183 -17.05 13.01 -25.79
N VAL A 184 -17.05 13.25 -27.11
CA VAL A 184 -18.22 13.07 -27.99
C VAL A 184 -18.57 11.59 -28.16
N GLU A 185 -17.57 10.72 -28.35
CA GLU A 185 -17.78 9.27 -28.45
C GLU A 185 -18.25 8.65 -27.12
N LEU A 186 -17.84 9.22 -25.98
CA LEU A 186 -18.31 8.82 -24.66
C LEU A 186 -19.79 9.20 -24.45
N ALA A 187 -20.20 10.40 -24.87
CA ALA A 187 -21.57 10.89 -24.68
C ALA A 187 -22.60 10.22 -25.61
N GLY A 188 -22.17 9.72 -26.78
CA GLY A 188 -23.06 9.12 -27.79
C GLY A 188 -23.28 7.61 -27.64
N ARG A 189 -22.83 7.01 -26.55
CA ARG A 189 -22.77 5.55 -26.43
C ARG A 189 -24.10 4.89 -26.05
N PRO A 190 -24.38 3.69 -26.60
CA PRO A 190 -25.57 2.97 -26.20
C PRO A 190 -25.42 2.50 -24.74
N PRO A 191 -26.43 2.71 -23.88
CA PRO A 191 -26.35 2.38 -22.45
C PRO A 191 -25.91 0.94 -22.16
N LEU A 192 -26.27 -0.01 -23.02
CA LEU A 192 -25.90 -1.41 -22.88
C LEU A 192 -24.39 -1.65 -23.06
N GLU A 193 -23.74 -0.94 -23.98
CA GLU A 193 -22.27 -1.09 -24.15
C GLU A 193 -21.52 -0.47 -22.99
N GLU A 194 -21.96 0.70 -22.51
CA GLU A 194 -21.39 1.32 -21.31
C GLU A 194 -21.51 0.39 -20.10
N PHE A 195 -22.70 -0.16 -19.87
CA PHE A 195 -22.95 -1.09 -18.77
C PHE A 195 -22.06 -2.34 -18.84
N ARG A 196 -21.89 -2.93 -20.03
CA ARG A 196 -21.02 -4.10 -20.23
C ARG A 196 -19.55 -3.79 -20.00
N GLU A 197 -19.08 -2.61 -20.39
CA GLU A 197 -17.70 -2.20 -20.12
C GLU A 197 -17.46 -1.98 -18.64
N ARG A 198 -18.39 -1.34 -17.93
CA ARG A 198 -18.31 -1.22 -16.47
C ARG A 198 -18.31 -2.58 -15.79
N ALA A 199 -19.16 -3.51 -16.24
CA ALA A 199 -19.14 -4.88 -15.73
C ALA A 199 -17.78 -5.57 -15.96
N ALA A 200 -17.15 -5.35 -17.12
CA ALA A 200 -15.83 -5.90 -17.42
C ALA A 200 -14.70 -5.28 -16.57
N GLU A 201 -14.73 -3.95 -16.39
CA GLU A 201 -13.79 -3.22 -15.53
C GLU A 201 -13.87 -3.70 -14.07
N VAL A 202 -15.08 -3.80 -13.53
CA VAL A 202 -15.32 -4.28 -12.16
C VAL A 202 -14.86 -5.74 -12.00
N ARG A 203 -15.19 -6.62 -12.95
CA ARG A 203 -14.74 -8.01 -12.93
C ARG A 203 -13.22 -8.13 -13.02
N PHE A 204 -12.59 -7.27 -13.81
CA PHE A 204 -11.14 -7.22 -13.90
C PHE A 204 -10.51 -6.83 -12.56
N GLY A 205 -11.03 -5.79 -11.90
CA GLY A 205 -10.61 -5.39 -10.55
C GLY A 205 -10.75 -6.53 -9.53
N ALA A 206 -11.92 -7.17 -9.46
CA ALA A 206 -12.16 -8.30 -8.57
C ALA A 206 -11.18 -9.46 -8.82
N ALA A 207 -10.87 -9.76 -10.09
CA ALA A 207 -9.94 -10.82 -10.44
C ALA A 207 -8.49 -10.49 -10.06
N LEU A 208 -8.10 -9.21 -10.05
CA LEU A 208 -6.79 -8.78 -9.55
C LEU A 208 -6.68 -8.94 -8.02
N CYS A 209 -7.76 -8.64 -7.27
CA CYS A 209 -7.83 -8.93 -5.83
C CYS A 209 -7.64 -10.42 -5.53
N ALA A 210 -8.16 -11.30 -6.40
CA ALA A 210 -8.01 -12.75 -6.24
C ALA A 210 -6.55 -13.21 -6.22
N LEU A 211 -5.65 -12.54 -6.96
CA LEU A 211 -4.22 -12.86 -6.92
C LEU A 211 -3.62 -12.55 -5.54
N ALA A 212 -4.01 -11.41 -4.95
CA ALA A 212 -3.55 -11.01 -3.62
C ALA A 212 -4.14 -11.91 -2.54
N ILE A 213 -5.45 -12.19 -2.58
CA ILE A 213 -6.13 -13.11 -1.66
C ILE A 213 -5.43 -14.47 -1.66
N LEU A 214 -5.22 -15.06 -2.84
CA LEU A 214 -4.62 -16.39 -2.93
C LEU A 214 -3.16 -16.37 -2.46
N ARG A 215 -2.41 -15.30 -2.75
CA ARG A 215 -1.07 -15.10 -2.19
C ARG A 215 -1.13 -15.07 -0.66
N TYR A 216 -1.97 -14.25 -0.04
CA TYR A 216 -2.04 -14.13 1.42
C TYR A 216 -2.44 -15.44 2.11
N ILE A 217 -3.37 -16.21 1.52
CA ILE A 217 -3.67 -17.57 1.99
C ILE A 217 -2.39 -18.42 1.97
N THR A 218 -1.62 -18.38 0.87
CA THR A 218 -0.41 -19.20 0.72
C THR A 218 0.83 -18.69 1.48
N ASP A 219 0.88 -17.42 1.91
CA ASP A 219 1.98 -16.86 2.74
C ASP A 219 2.14 -17.67 4.06
N HIS A 220 1.10 -18.41 4.46
CA HIS A 220 1.08 -19.27 5.64
C HIS A 220 0.81 -20.74 5.30
N ALA A 221 1.20 -21.19 4.11
CA ALA A 221 1.00 -22.56 3.62
C ALA A 221 1.27 -23.68 4.65
N PRO A 222 2.31 -23.63 5.51
CA PRO A 222 2.54 -24.67 6.52
C PRO A 222 1.43 -24.84 7.58
N GLN A 223 0.59 -23.82 7.79
CA GLN A 223 -0.48 -23.80 8.79
C GLN A 223 -1.87 -24.06 8.18
N LEU A 224 -1.97 -24.05 6.85
CA LEU A 224 -3.21 -24.36 6.15
C LEU A 224 -3.58 -25.84 6.33
N SER A 225 -4.89 -26.10 6.31
CA SER A 225 -5.38 -27.48 6.32
C SER A 225 -4.93 -28.23 5.06
N LEU A 226 -4.89 -29.57 5.16
CA LEU A 226 -4.56 -30.40 4.01
C LEU A 226 -5.56 -30.21 2.86
N SER A 227 -6.85 -30.02 3.18
CA SER A 227 -7.91 -29.80 2.19
C SER A 227 -7.65 -28.53 1.38
N VAL A 228 -7.34 -27.42 2.05
CA VAL A 228 -7.05 -26.14 1.37
C VAL A 228 -5.80 -26.25 0.51
N LEU A 229 -4.70 -26.80 1.06
CA LEU A 229 -3.45 -26.96 0.29
C LEU A 229 -3.64 -27.84 -0.94
N THR A 230 -4.28 -29.00 -0.80
CA THR A 230 -4.53 -29.92 -1.92
C THR A 230 -5.47 -29.30 -2.95
N ARG A 231 -6.48 -28.55 -2.52
CA ARG A 231 -7.33 -27.78 -3.44
C ARG A 231 -6.52 -26.79 -4.28
N ILE A 232 -5.62 -26.04 -3.67
CA ILE A 232 -4.78 -25.04 -4.36
C ILE A 232 -3.82 -25.70 -5.34
N VAL A 233 -3.05 -26.71 -4.92
CA VAL A 233 -1.95 -27.27 -5.73
C VAL A 233 -2.38 -28.38 -6.68
N SER A 234 -3.40 -29.16 -6.34
CA SER A 234 -3.81 -30.33 -7.13
C SER A 234 -5.08 -30.05 -7.92
N SER A 235 -6.17 -29.68 -7.25
CA SER A 235 -7.48 -29.51 -7.91
C SER A 235 -7.53 -28.28 -8.80
N ASN A 236 -7.03 -27.14 -8.32
CA ASN A 236 -7.03 -25.88 -9.05
C ASN A 236 -5.77 -25.69 -9.93
N ASP A 237 -4.77 -26.56 -9.79
CA ASP A 237 -3.46 -26.51 -10.45
C ASP A 237 -2.88 -25.08 -10.53
N THR A 238 -2.92 -24.38 -9.38
CA THR A 238 -2.69 -22.93 -9.31
C THR A 238 -1.34 -22.54 -9.89
N ALA A 239 -0.28 -23.30 -9.60
CA ALA A 239 1.06 -23.00 -10.11
C ALA A 239 1.09 -22.98 -11.65
N MET A 240 0.38 -23.90 -12.31
CA MET A 240 0.31 -23.94 -13.77
C MET A 240 -0.58 -22.83 -14.32
N ALA A 241 -1.68 -22.52 -13.64
CA ALA A 241 -2.61 -21.45 -14.02
C ALA A 241 -1.96 -20.05 -13.99
N LEU A 242 -0.90 -19.86 -13.19
CA LEU A 242 -0.16 -18.59 -13.09
C LEU A 242 0.85 -18.38 -14.23
N LEU A 243 1.37 -19.45 -14.85
CA LEU A 243 2.42 -19.34 -15.86
C LEU A 243 2.03 -18.45 -17.07
N PRO A 244 0.82 -18.59 -17.65
CA PRO A 244 0.40 -17.72 -18.75
C PRO A 244 0.37 -16.24 -18.39
N LEU A 245 0.10 -15.89 -17.12
CA LEU A 245 0.08 -14.50 -16.67
C LEU A 245 1.47 -13.86 -16.66
N LEU A 246 2.54 -14.65 -16.55
CA LEU A 246 3.91 -14.16 -16.68
C LEU A 246 4.30 -13.91 -18.14
N ASP A 247 3.76 -14.72 -19.04
CA ASP A 247 4.05 -14.62 -20.47
C ASP A 247 3.29 -13.46 -21.12
N GLN A 248 2.02 -13.31 -20.74
CA GLN A 248 1.11 -12.29 -21.23
C GLN A 248 0.34 -11.68 -20.05
N PRO A 249 0.93 -10.73 -19.32
CA PRO A 249 0.26 -10.11 -18.19
C PRO A 249 -0.96 -9.30 -18.65
N PRO A 250 -2.18 -9.61 -18.16
CA PRO A 250 -3.41 -8.95 -18.61
C PRO A 250 -3.54 -7.50 -18.10
N TRP A 251 -2.69 -7.07 -17.17
CA TRP A 251 -2.52 -5.68 -16.73
C TRP A 251 -1.49 -4.91 -17.56
N VAL A 252 -1.03 -5.45 -18.70
CA VAL A 252 -0.17 -4.75 -19.65
C VAL A 252 -0.84 -4.77 -21.02
N ARG A 253 -0.94 -3.60 -21.66
CA ARG A 253 -1.50 -3.48 -23.01
C ARG A 253 -0.75 -2.46 -23.85
N ARG A 254 -1.05 -2.43 -25.14
CA ARG A 254 -0.57 -1.38 -26.06
C ARG A 254 -1.72 -0.46 -26.44
N SER A 255 -1.49 0.85 -26.31
CA SER A 255 -2.42 1.87 -26.77
C SER A 255 -2.49 1.90 -28.30
N LYS A 256 -3.50 2.58 -28.86
CA LYS A 256 -3.61 2.83 -30.31
C LYS A 256 -2.38 3.55 -30.88
N ALA A 257 -1.73 4.40 -30.10
CA ALA A 257 -0.50 5.10 -30.47
C ALA A 257 0.77 4.20 -30.35
N GLY A 258 0.62 2.93 -29.97
CA GLY A 258 1.73 1.98 -29.80
C GLY A 258 2.48 2.13 -28.48
N ALA A 259 2.05 3.03 -27.59
CA ALA A 259 2.64 3.18 -26.26
C ALA A 259 2.25 1.98 -25.37
N ILE A 260 3.16 1.56 -24.51
CA ILE A 260 2.87 0.52 -23.51
C ILE A 260 2.14 1.17 -22.35
N GLU A 261 1.00 0.59 -21.97
CA GLU A 261 0.23 0.97 -20.80
C GLU A 261 0.25 -0.18 -19.78
N LYS A 262 0.34 0.16 -18.50
CA LYS A 262 0.19 -0.78 -17.38
C LYS A 262 -0.97 -0.34 -16.51
N PHE A 263 -1.71 -1.30 -15.96
CA PHE A 263 -2.77 -1.03 -15.00
C PHE A 263 -2.16 -0.87 -13.60
N VAL A 264 -2.25 0.33 -13.04
CA VAL A 264 -1.67 0.69 -11.74
C VAL A 264 -2.62 1.63 -11.00
N GLY A 265 -2.96 1.29 -9.74
CA GLY A 265 -3.85 2.11 -8.91
C GLY A 265 -5.22 2.31 -9.56
N GLY A 266 -5.87 1.21 -9.98
CA GLY A 266 -7.21 1.22 -10.55
C GLY A 266 -7.34 1.84 -11.96
N SER A 267 -6.23 2.26 -12.58
CA SER A 267 -6.25 2.98 -13.86
C SER A 267 -5.16 2.51 -14.81
N TRP A 268 -5.44 2.59 -16.11
CA TRP A 268 -4.45 2.33 -17.16
C TRP A 268 -3.55 3.56 -17.33
N ARG A 269 -2.24 3.37 -17.18
CA ARG A 269 -1.25 4.46 -17.26
C ARG A 269 -0.20 4.14 -18.31
N ALA A 270 0.12 5.12 -19.14
CA ALA A 270 1.22 5.01 -20.09
C ALA A 270 2.57 4.94 -19.34
N VAL A 271 3.44 4.03 -19.76
CA VAL A 271 4.72 3.79 -19.10
C VAL A 271 5.87 4.28 -19.98
N GLU A 272 6.73 5.12 -19.40
CA GLU A 272 7.91 5.63 -20.08
C GLU A 272 8.91 4.51 -20.42
N PRO A 273 9.74 4.67 -21.47
CA PRO A 273 10.70 3.64 -21.87
C PRO A 273 11.59 3.11 -20.74
N ARG A 274 12.03 3.98 -19.83
CA ARG A 274 12.88 3.64 -18.69
C ARG A 274 12.17 2.81 -17.62
N GLU A 275 10.85 2.88 -17.51
CA GLU A 275 10.07 2.20 -16.47
C GLU A 275 9.42 0.90 -16.98
N ARG A 276 9.60 0.55 -18.25
CA ARG A 276 8.97 -0.65 -18.85
C ARG A 276 9.32 -1.94 -18.11
N HIS A 277 10.52 -2.03 -17.55
CA HIS A 277 11.00 -3.19 -16.79
C HIS A 277 10.60 -3.16 -15.31
N ARG A 278 10.01 -2.06 -14.82
CA ARG A 278 9.52 -1.95 -13.45
C ARG A 278 8.30 -2.85 -13.27
N LEU A 279 8.33 -3.71 -12.26
CA LEU A 279 7.23 -4.59 -11.93
C LEU A 279 6.04 -3.79 -11.38
N THR A 280 4.85 -4.19 -11.76
CA THR A 280 3.61 -3.74 -11.13
C THR A 280 3.37 -4.53 -9.83
N GLN A 281 2.44 -4.03 -9.01
CA GLN A 281 1.97 -4.77 -7.85
C GLN A 281 1.44 -6.16 -8.24
N HIS A 282 0.70 -6.26 -9.35
CA HIS A 282 0.13 -7.52 -9.84
C HIS A 282 1.19 -8.53 -10.29
N ASP A 283 2.27 -8.06 -10.93
CA ASP A 283 3.44 -8.91 -11.24
C ASP A 283 4.02 -9.48 -9.93
N GLY A 284 4.15 -8.63 -8.90
CA GLY A 284 4.58 -9.05 -7.57
C GLY A 284 3.70 -10.13 -6.97
N GLN A 285 2.37 -9.99 -7.06
CA GLN A 285 1.43 -11.00 -6.52
C GLN A 285 1.62 -12.37 -7.19
N VAL A 286 1.78 -12.41 -8.53
CA VAL A 286 2.00 -13.69 -9.24
C VAL A 286 3.33 -14.32 -8.85
N TRP A 287 4.40 -13.52 -8.81
CA TRP A 287 5.73 -14.02 -8.48
C TRP A 287 5.84 -14.53 -7.05
N LEU A 288 5.27 -13.80 -6.09
CA LEU A 288 5.28 -14.20 -4.68
C LEU A 288 4.35 -15.39 -4.43
N LEU A 289 3.22 -15.48 -5.13
CA LEU A 289 2.37 -16.68 -5.06
C LEU A 289 3.12 -17.91 -5.61
N LEU A 290 3.83 -17.81 -6.73
CA LEU A 290 4.68 -18.89 -7.23
C LEU A 290 5.80 -19.25 -6.25
N HIS A 291 6.39 -18.26 -5.58
CA HIS A 291 7.36 -18.47 -4.53
C HIS A 291 6.77 -19.31 -3.39
N ASN A 292 5.62 -18.92 -2.84
CA ASN A 292 4.98 -19.64 -1.73
C ASN A 292 4.64 -21.09 -2.10
N LEU A 293 4.17 -21.31 -3.33
CA LEU A 293 3.77 -22.64 -3.80
C LEU A 293 4.96 -23.59 -4.02
N LEU A 294 6.10 -23.06 -4.47
CA LEU A 294 7.22 -23.88 -4.96
C LEU A 294 8.45 -23.85 -4.04
N ALA A 295 8.75 -22.71 -3.42
CA ALA A 295 9.96 -22.48 -2.64
C ALA A 295 9.84 -22.92 -1.18
N ASP A 296 8.66 -22.74 -0.56
CA ASP A 296 8.46 -23.01 0.88
C ASP A 296 8.20 -24.49 1.22
N GLY A 297 8.18 -25.37 0.22
CA GLY A 297 8.18 -26.82 0.39
C GLY A 297 6.85 -27.44 0.86
N ALA A 298 6.08 -26.77 1.73
CA ALA A 298 4.81 -27.27 2.25
C ALA A 298 3.79 -27.54 1.13
N ALA A 299 3.51 -26.53 0.30
CA ALA A 299 2.65 -26.65 -0.86
C ALA A 299 3.23 -27.61 -1.92
N ARG A 300 4.51 -27.44 -2.28
CA ARG A 300 5.21 -28.31 -3.25
C ARG A 300 5.18 -29.78 -2.87
N SER A 301 5.26 -30.13 -1.59
CA SER A 301 5.21 -31.53 -1.13
C SER A 301 3.88 -32.23 -1.44
N LYS A 302 2.81 -31.45 -1.62
CA LYS A 302 1.46 -31.92 -1.95
C LYS A 302 1.18 -31.87 -3.46
N MET A 303 2.04 -31.19 -4.22
CA MET A 303 1.94 -31.10 -5.67
C MET A 303 2.48 -32.37 -6.32
N ASP A 304 1.65 -33.03 -7.11
CA ASP A 304 2.10 -34.14 -7.95
C ASP A 304 2.90 -33.60 -9.14
N MET A 305 4.18 -33.95 -9.24
CA MET A 305 5.07 -33.45 -10.28
C MET A 305 4.98 -34.35 -11.51
N THR A 306 4.06 -34.01 -12.43
CA THR A 306 3.95 -34.67 -13.74
C THR A 306 4.97 -34.10 -14.73
N ASP A 307 5.28 -34.84 -15.80
CA ASP A 307 6.18 -34.37 -16.86
C ASP A 307 5.70 -33.03 -17.45
N ALA A 308 4.40 -32.88 -17.68
CA ALA A 308 3.81 -31.63 -18.17
C ALA A 308 4.00 -30.45 -17.20
N ARG A 309 3.83 -30.67 -15.88
CA ARG A 309 4.08 -29.64 -14.87
C ARG A 309 5.55 -29.27 -14.80
N TYR A 310 6.43 -30.27 -14.90
CA TYR A 310 7.87 -30.07 -14.91
C TYR A 310 8.31 -29.22 -16.11
N GLU A 311 7.89 -29.58 -17.33
CA GLU A 311 8.13 -28.78 -18.54
C GLU A 311 7.57 -27.36 -18.39
N GLY A 312 6.36 -27.23 -17.83
CA GLY A 312 5.72 -25.96 -17.52
C GLY A 312 6.59 -25.08 -16.64
N LEU A 313 7.02 -25.60 -15.48
CA LEU A 313 7.83 -24.89 -14.48
C LEU A 313 9.21 -24.53 -15.00
N LEU A 314 9.85 -25.38 -15.80
CA LEU A 314 11.15 -25.06 -16.39
C LEU A 314 11.10 -23.85 -17.33
N ARG A 315 9.94 -23.51 -17.90
CA ARG A 315 9.78 -22.28 -18.69
C ARG A 315 9.97 -21.02 -17.84
N LEU A 316 9.81 -21.07 -16.52
CA LEU A 316 10.10 -19.93 -15.64
C LEU A 316 11.54 -19.44 -15.76
N LYS A 317 12.48 -20.32 -16.15
CA LYS A 317 13.89 -19.95 -16.34
C LYS A 317 14.10 -18.75 -17.26
N ARG A 318 13.27 -18.60 -18.31
CA ARG A 318 13.40 -17.50 -19.27
C ARG A 318 13.06 -16.13 -18.67
N HIS A 319 12.33 -16.12 -17.56
CA HIS A 319 11.85 -14.91 -16.91
C HIS A 319 12.81 -14.41 -15.83
N PHE A 320 13.66 -15.27 -15.27
CA PHE A 320 14.68 -14.85 -14.31
C PHE A 320 15.78 -14.04 -14.97
N ASN A 321 15.96 -12.82 -14.48
CA ASN A 321 17.02 -11.89 -14.88
C ASN A 321 17.40 -11.02 -13.67
N GLU A 322 18.59 -10.40 -13.69
CA GLU A 322 19.07 -9.60 -12.54
C GLU A 322 18.10 -8.47 -12.18
N VAL A 323 17.46 -7.84 -13.17
CA VAL A 323 16.49 -6.75 -12.95
C VAL A 323 15.25 -7.22 -12.19
N LEU A 324 14.77 -8.44 -12.45
CA LEU A 324 13.69 -9.08 -11.68
C LEU A 324 14.15 -9.38 -10.26
N LEU A 325 15.34 -9.96 -10.10
CA LEU A 325 15.88 -10.38 -8.81
C LEU A 325 16.27 -9.19 -7.92
N ASP A 326 16.63 -8.05 -8.49
CA ASP A 326 16.88 -6.80 -7.78
C ASP A 326 15.58 -6.17 -7.27
N GLN A 327 14.51 -6.24 -8.07
CA GLN A 327 13.18 -5.74 -7.67
C GLN A 327 12.47 -6.66 -6.68
N LEU A 328 12.68 -7.98 -6.76
CA LEU A 328 12.09 -8.98 -5.86
C LEU A 328 13.16 -10.00 -5.39
N PRO A 329 14.02 -9.62 -4.42
CA PRO A 329 15.08 -10.49 -3.90
C PRO A 329 14.64 -11.89 -3.43
N PRO A 330 13.44 -12.10 -2.84
CA PRO A 330 12.97 -13.44 -2.45
C PRO A 330 12.95 -14.46 -3.61
N LEU A 331 12.84 -14.00 -4.86
CA LEU A 331 12.80 -14.88 -6.03
C LEU A 331 14.12 -15.62 -6.30
N ARG A 332 15.23 -15.23 -5.67
CA ARG A 332 16.49 -16.01 -5.75
C ARG A 332 16.32 -17.44 -5.23
N ASN A 333 15.51 -17.64 -4.18
CA ASN A 333 15.21 -18.99 -3.70
C ASN A 333 14.31 -19.77 -4.68
N LEU A 334 13.35 -19.08 -5.31
CA LEU A 334 12.51 -19.70 -6.34
C LEU A 334 13.36 -20.13 -7.55
N GLN A 335 14.25 -19.25 -8.04
CA GLN A 335 15.18 -19.57 -9.12
C GLN A 335 16.02 -20.81 -8.79
N ARG A 336 16.58 -20.88 -7.58
CA ARG A 336 17.32 -22.06 -7.11
C ARG A 336 16.47 -23.32 -7.18
N VAL A 337 15.23 -23.26 -6.73
CA VAL A 337 14.30 -24.40 -6.80
C VAL A 337 14.04 -24.84 -8.24
N ILE A 338 13.83 -23.90 -9.17
CA ILE A 338 13.65 -24.23 -10.59
C ILE A 338 14.92 -24.82 -11.22
N ASP A 339 16.09 -24.37 -10.78
CA ASP A 339 17.37 -24.95 -11.21
C ASP A 339 17.58 -26.36 -10.66
N GLU A 340 17.32 -26.59 -9.37
CA GLU A 340 17.35 -27.92 -8.74
C GLU A 340 16.41 -28.91 -9.43
N LEU A 341 15.20 -28.44 -9.79
CA LEU A 341 14.27 -29.23 -10.60
C LEU A 341 14.93 -29.64 -11.91
N ALA A 342 15.51 -28.71 -12.67
CA ALA A 342 16.15 -28.98 -13.96
C ALA A 342 17.27 -30.02 -13.92
N PHE A 343 18.02 -30.09 -12.82
CA PHE A 343 19.08 -31.07 -12.62
C PHE A 343 18.57 -32.45 -12.18
N GLY A 344 17.26 -32.63 -12.01
CA GLY A 344 16.66 -33.90 -11.60
C GLY A 344 16.98 -34.30 -10.16
N VAL A 345 17.52 -33.37 -9.34
CA VAL A 345 17.94 -33.63 -7.95
C VAL A 345 16.78 -34.09 -7.08
N ASN A 346 15.55 -33.72 -7.46
CA ASN A 346 14.32 -34.09 -6.76
C ASN A 346 13.57 -35.28 -7.41
N ASN A 347 13.98 -35.75 -8.60
CA ASN A 347 13.32 -36.89 -9.28
C ASN A 347 13.67 -38.24 -8.64
N SER A 348 14.82 -38.36 -7.98
CA SER A 348 15.28 -39.61 -7.36
C SER A 348 14.50 -40.02 -6.10
N GLN A 349 13.62 -39.16 -5.56
CA GLN A 349 12.75 -39.51 -4.43
C GLN A 349 11.30 -39.88 -4.84
N GLN A 350 10.93 -39.75 -6.12
CA GLN A 350 9.57 -40.02 -6.60
C GLN A 350 9.42 -41.29 -7.46
N SER A 351 10.51 -42.02 -7.73
CA SER A 351 10.48 -43.30 -8.48
C SER A 351 10.10 -44.53 -7.62
N VAL A 352 9.21 -44.34 -6.64
CA VAL A 352 8.44 -45.45 -6.08
C VAL A 352 7.00 -45.04 -6.21
N ALA A 353 6.33 -45.56 -7.24
CA ALA A 353 4.89 -45.50 -7.39
C ALA A 353 4.25 -45.98 -6.09
N THR A 354 3.91 -45.04 -5.20
CA THR A 354 3.24 -45.35 -3.96
C THR A 354 1.78 -45.56 -4.34
N PRO A 355 1.23 -46.78 -4.21
CA PRO A 355 -0.12 -47.05 -4.67
C PRO A 355 -1.11 -46.27 -3.82
N SER A 356 -2.04 -45.61 -4.50
CA SER A 356 -3.21 -44.88 -3.97
C SER A 356 -2.97 -44.07 -2.69
N ARG A 357 -2.53 -42.81 -2.84
CA ARG A 357 -2.84 -41.81 -1.82
C ARG A 357 -4.36 -41.73 -1.70
N LEU A 358 -4.91 -42.03 -0.53
CA LEU A 358 -6.31 -41.73 -0.23
C LEU A 358 -6.45 -40.21 -0.27
N ILE A 359 -7.06 -39.69 -1.33
CA ILE A 359 -7.36 -38.26 -1.45
C ILE A 359 -8.71 -38.03 -0.75
N VAL A 360 -8.64 -37.52 0.47
CA VAL A 360 -9.82 -37.00 1.17
C VAL A 360 -9.85 -35.50 0.88
N GLU A 361 -10.76 -35.10 -0.01
CA GLU A 361 -10.95 -33.71 -0.41
C GLU A 361 -12.30 -33.21 0.11
N GLN A 362 -12.30 -32.00 0.66
CA GLN A 362 -13.55 -31.32 1.01
C GLN A 362 -14.26 -30.88 -0.26
N VAL A 363 -15.53 -31.27 -0.41
CA VAL A 363 -16.35 -30.84 -1.54
C VAL A 363 -16.94 -29.45 -1.23
N PRO A 364 -16.68 -28.42 -2.04
CA PRO A 364 -17.29 -27.10 -1.88
C PRO A 364 -18.81 -27.19 -2.09
N THR A 365 -19.61 -26.84 -1.07
CA THR A 365 -21.07 -27.00 -1.11
C THR A 365 -21.84 -25.71 -1.33
N ILE A 366 -21.28 -24.56 -0.96
CA ILE A 366 -21.97 -23.26 -0.99
C ILE A 366 -22.29 -22.88 -2.43
N ARG A 367 -21.27 -22.83 -3.30
CA ARG A 367 -21.48 -22.47 -4.71
C ARG A 367 -22.25 -23.57 -5.45
N ALA A 368 -21.97 -24.83 -5.15
CA ALA A 368 -22.68 -25.97 -5.75
C ALA A 368 -24.18 -25.93 -5.43
N GLY A 369 -24.55 -25.58 -4.19
CA GLY A 369 -25.92 -25.38 -3.75
C GLY A 369 -26.62 -24.24 -4.49
N LEU A 370 -25.94 -23.10 -4.66
CA LEU A 370 -26.46 -21.98 -5.44
C LEU A 370 -26.72 -22.36 -6.91
N LEU A 371 -25.88 -23.22 -7.48
CA LEU A 371 -25.99 -23.68 -8.88
C LEU A 371 -26.99 -24.82 -9.10
N HIS A 372 -27.51 -25.45 -8.04
CA HIS A 372 -28.40 -26.61 -8.16
C HIS A 372 -29.74 -26.31 -8.84
N ARG A 373 -30.10 -25.02 -8.94
CA ARG A 373 -31.34 -24.56 -9.57
C ARG A 373 -31.22 -24.45 -11.09
N ASN A 374 -32.37 -24.55 -11.78
CA ASN A 374 -32.46 -24.49 -13.24
C ASN A 374 -33.38 -23.37 -13.77
N ASP A 375 -34.06 -22.64 -12.89
CA ASP A 375 -35.10 -21.65 -13.15
C ASP A 375 -34.56 -20.21 -13.32
N TRP A 376 -33.34 -20.07 -13.84
CA TRP A 376 -32.63 -18.78 -13.95
C TRP A 376 -33.42 -17.69 -14.69
N ARG A 377 -34.17 -18.06 -15.74
CA ARG A 377 -35.02 -17.12 -16.48
C ARG A 377 -36.19 -16.62 -15.66
N ALA A 378 -36.89 -17.51 -14.95
CA ALA A 378 -38.00 -17.14 -14.10
C ALA A 378 -37.53 -16.25 -12.94
N LEU A 379 -36.36 -16.54 -12.37
CA LEU A 379 -35.72 -15.70 -11.37
C LEU A 379 -35.42 -14.30 -11.92
N ALA A 380 -34.79 -14.20 -13.08
CA ALA A 380 -34.49 -12.92 -13.72
C ALA A 380 -35.77 -12.11 -13.99
N GLU A 381 -36.81 -12.75 -14.54
CA GLU A 381 -38.11 -12.09 -14.78
C GLU A 381 -38.75 -11.58 -13.47
N ALA A 382 -38.69 -12.37 -12.40
CA ALA A 382 -39.19 -11.97 -11.10
C ALA A 382 -38.40 -10.78 -10.50
N GLN A 383 -37.07 -10.79 -10.60
CA GLN A 383 -36.23 -9.67 -10.15
C GLN A 383 -36.45 -8.41 -11.00
N ALA A 384 -36.58 -8.54 -12.31
CA ALA A 384 -36.87 -7.43 -13.22
C ALA A 384 -38.24 -6.77 -12.90
N ALA A 385 -39.26 -7.58 -12.62
CA ALA A 385 -40.60 -7.09 -12.29
C ALA A 385 -40.68 -6.50 -10.86
N GLY A 386 -40.02 -7.14 -9.89
CA GLY A 386 -40.05 -6.74 -8.49
C GLY A 386 -38.97 -5.74 -8.11
N GLN A 387 -37.74 -6.23 -7.96
CA GLN A 387 -36.60 -5.48 -7.39
C GLN A 387 -36.06 -4.40 -8.32
N PHE A 388 -36.20 -4.59 -9.63
CA PHE A 388 -35.73 -3.65 -10.65
C PHE A 388 -36.90 -3.07 -11.47
N GLY A 389 -38.10 -3.03 -10.86
CA GLY A 389 -39.30 -2.43 -11.42
C GLY A 389 -39.37 -0.92 -11.19
N ALA A 390 -40.50 -0.30 -11.59
CA ALA A 390 -40.69 1.15 -11.53
C ALA A 390 -40.60 1.75 -10.10
N GLU A 391 -40.97 0.99 -9.07
CA GLU A 391 -40.92 1.46 -7.68
C GLU A 391 -39.47 1.56 -7.15
N ALA A 392 -38.58 0.66 -7.59
CA ALA A 392 -37.17 0.70 -7.23
C ALA A 392 -36.46 1.98 -7.72
N GLN A 393 -36.90 2.50 -8.86
CA GLN A 393 -36.40 3.76 -9.43
C GLN A 393 -36.77 5.00 -8.61
N ARG A 394 -37.84 4.94 -7.80
CA ARG A 394 -38.21 6.04 -6.90
C ARG A 394 -37.36 6.04 -5.62
N VAL A 395 -37.02 4.86 -5.13
CA VAL A 395 -36.18 4.68 -3.94
C VAL A 395 -34.71 5.04 -4.22
N SER A 396 -34.23 4.90 -5.46
CA SER A 396 -32.83 5.19 -5.81
C SER A 396 -32.43 6.66 -5.72
N GLN A 397 -33.37 7.60 -5.85
CA GLN A 397 -33.08 9.04 -5.72
C GLN A 397 -32.57 9.42 -4.32
N GLY A 398 -33.17 8.88 -3.25
CA GLY A 398 -32.70 9.13 -1.87
C GLY A 398 -31.40 8.39 -1.50
N ARG A 399 -30.97 7.43 -2.32
CA ARG A 399 -29.68 6.73 -2.17
C ARG A 399 -28.55 7.42 -2.91
N MET A 400 -28.85 8.05 -4.05
CA MET A 400 -27.92 8.88 -4.79
C MET A 400 -27.24 9.92 -3.88
N GLU A 401 -27.99 10.55 -2.97
CA GLU A 401 -27.44 11.53 -2.02
C GLU A 401 -26.42 10.92 -1.04
N ARG A 402 -26.66 9.70 -0.55
CA ARG A 402 -25.72 8.98 0.33
C ARG A 402 -24.46 8.56 -0.41
N LEU A 403 -24.61 8.11 -1.66
CA LEU A 403 -23.47 7.74 -2.50
C LEU A 403 -22.63 8.96 -2.88
N MET A 404 -23.25 10.09 -3.21
CA MET A 404 -22.54 11.34 -3.48
C MET A 404 -21.69 11.78 -2.28
N GLN A 405 -22.20 11.63 -1.05
CA GLN A 405 -21.43 11.89 0.17
C GLN A 405 -20.21 10.95 0.30
N SER A 406 -20.35 9.66 -0.03
CA SER A 406 -19.22 8.71 -0.04
C SER A 406 -18.23 8.96 -1.19
N PHE A 407 -18.71 9.44 -2.34
CA PHE A 407 -17.89 9.76 -3.51
C PHE A 407 -17.08 11.05 -3.31
N ASP A 408 -17.68 12.11 -2.79
CA ASP A 408 -16.97 13.36 -2.44
C ASP A 408 -15.84 13.08 -1.44
N LEU A 409 -16.02 12.12 -0.54
CA LEU A 409 -14.99 11.64 0.39
C LEU A 409 -13.87 10.88 -0.32
N MET A 410 -14.20 9.92 -1.20
CA MET A 410 -13.20 9.17 -1.99
C MET A 410 -12.41 10.10 -2.90
N CYS A 411 -13.04 11.08 -3.55
CA CYS A 411 -12.35 12.11 -4.32
C CYS A 411 -11.46 12.97 -3.44
N GLY A 412 -11.87 13.32 -2.22
CA GLY A 412 -11.00 14.02 -1.26
C GLY A 412 -9.78 13.18 -0.82
N MET A 413 -9.90 11.85 -0.77
CA MET A 413 -8.80 10.93 -0.48
C MET A 413 -7.89 10.69 -1.70
N GLU A 414 -8.46 10.56 -2.89
CA GLU A 414 -7.70 10.56 -4.14
C GLU A 414 -7.00 11.89 -4.35
N GLU A 415 -7.58 13.03 -3.97
CA GLU A 415 -6.93 14.32 -3.96
C GLU A 415 -5.85 14.41 -2.88
N GLN A 416 -5.97 13.73 -1.74
CA GLN A 416 -4.89 13.66 -0.74
C GLN A 416 -3.75 12.71 -1.16
N GLY A 417 -4.07 11.57 -1.78
CA GLY A 417 -3.11 10.61 -2.35
C GLY A 417 -2.50 11.08 -3.67
N ALA A 418 -3.25 11.85 -4.47
CA ALA A 418 -2.78 12.56 -5.65
C ALA A 418 -2.06 13.84 -5.24
N SER A 419 -2.44 14.55 -4.18
CA SER A 419 -1.59 15.62 -3.61
C SER A 419 -0.29 15.04 -3.05
N GLN A 420 -0.29 13.81 -2.54
CA GLN A 420 0.95 13.10 -2.16
C GLN A 420 1.78 12.63 -3.37
N ASN A 421 1.15 12.33 -4.51
CA ASN A 421 1.84 11.88 -5.74
C ASN A 421 2.15 13.01 -6.76
N GLU A 422 1.41 14.11 -6.76
CA GLU A 422 1.60 15.34 -7.54
C GLU A 422 2.47 16.37 -6.77
N ALA A 423 2.62 16.23 -5.44
CA ALA A 423 3.70 16.89 -4.71
C ALA A 423 5.10 16.34 -5.06
N CYS A 424 5.22 15.38 -5.99
CA CYS A 424 6.51 15.01 -6.58
C CYS A 424 7.04 16.01 -7.64
N SER A 425 6.51 17.23 -7.70
CA SER A 425 7.22 18.37 -8.28
C SER A 425 7.52 19.49 -7.29
N GLY A 426 7.26 19.28 -5.99
CA GLY A 426 7.57 20.23 -4.91
C GLY A 426 8.55 19.62 -3.91
N LEU A 427 9.31 20.47 -3.20
CA LEU A 427 10.18 20.00 -2.12
C LEU A 427 9.35 19.21 -1.08
N PRO A 428 9.84 18.05 -0.60
CA PRO A 428 9.16 17.29 0.45
C PRO A 428 8.92 18.15 1.69
N ASP A 429 7.75 18.05 2.31
CA ASP A 429 7.39 18.93 3.43
C ASP A 429 7.91 18.45 4.80
N THR A 430 8.35 17.20 4.87
CA THR A 430 8.70 16.53 6.12
C THR A 430 10.09 15.91 6.06
N VAL A 431 10.90 16.21 7.07
CA VAL A 431 12.19 15.58 7.35
C VAL A 431 11.96 14.49 8.40
N LYS A 432 12.25 13.23 8.06
CA LYS A 432 12.22 12.12 9.02
C LYS A 432 13.59 11.93 9.64
N VAL A 433 13.63 11.70 10.94
CA VAL A 433 14.87 11.51 11.71
C VAL A 433 14.72 10.28 12.59
N ASP A 434 15.48 9.23 12.28
CA ASP A 434 15.52 8.01 13.06
C ASP A 434 16.72 8.03 14.01
N ALA A 435 16.44 7.86 15.29
CA ALA A 435 17.45 7.67 16.32
C ALA A 435 17.57 6.19 16.68
N TYR A 436 18.80 5.74 16.85
CA TYR A 436 19.17 4.40 17.26
C TYR A 436 20.06 4.49 18.49
N ARG A 437 19.85 3.62 19.48
CA ARG A 437 20.76 3.47 20.63
C ARG A 437 21.76 2.35 20.36
N GLN A 438 22.94 2.44 20.99
CA GLN A 438 23.91 1.35 20.95
C GLN A 438 23.59 0.30 22.03
N ALA A 439 23.19 -0.91 21.64
CA ALA A 439 22.93 -1.99 22.58
C ALA A 439 24.21 -2.77 22.94
N LYS A 440 25.07 -2.98 21.94
CA LYS A 440 26.41 -3.57 22.04
C LYS A 440 27.33 -2.87 21.05
N PRO A 441 28.67 -2.92 21.19
CA PRO A 441 29.58 -2.37 20.19
C PRO A 441 29.24 -2.90 18.79
N GLY A 442 28.86 -2.00 17.88
CA GLY A 442 28.47 -2.33 16.50
C GLY A 442 27.03 -2.80 16.28
N VAL A 443 26.23 -3.01 17.34
CA VAL A 443 24.81 -3.40 17.24
C VAL A 443 23.91 -2.24 17.64
N TRP A 444 23.10 -1.80 16.69
CA TRP A 444 22.19 -0.65 16.82
C TRP A 444 20.76 -1.14 17.01
N GLU A 445 20.09 -0.62 18.02
CA GLU A 445 18.66 -0.84 18.24
C GLU A 445 17.90 0.44 17.91
N TRP A 446 16.82 0.33 17.16
CA TRP A 446 15.94 1.46 16.90
C TRP A 446 15.40 2.04 18.22
N TRP A 447 15.43 3.36 18.35
CA TRP A 447 14.99 4.06 19.55
C TRP A 447 13.68 4.82 19.33
N SER A 448 13.68 5.74 18.36
CA SER A 448 12.52 6.60 18.07
C SER A 448 12.66 7.24 16.69
N THR A 449 11.53 7.54 16.07
CA THR A 449 11.45 8.32 14.83
C THR A 449 10.83 9.68 15.13
N TYR A 450 11.43 10.75 14.62
CA TYR A 450 10.94 12.12 14.73
C TYR A 450 10.61 12.65 13.34
N SER A 451 9.41 13.19 13.16
CA SER A 451 8.98 13.82 11.91
C SER A 451 8.93 15.33 12.11
N LEU A 452 9.82 16.05 11.42
CA LEU A 452 9.95 17.50 11.51
C LEU A 452 9.42 18.13 10.22
N GLN A 453 8.47 19.05 10.34
CA GLN A 453 7.90 19.75 9.19
C GLN A 453 8.73 20.97 8.83
N ILE A 454 8.85 21.27 7.54
CA ILE A 454 9.45 22.51 7.07
C ILE A 454 8.49 23.68 7.33
N ASN A 455 9.02 24.75 7.90
CA ASN A 455 8.30 25.99 8.06
C ASN A 455 8.22 26.73 6.71
N LYS A 456 7.09 26.59 6.02
CA LYS A 456 6.83 27.22 4.72
C LYS A 456 6.60 28.73 4.79
N GLU A 457 6.37 29.28 5.98
CA GLU A 457 6.17 30.73 6.18
C GLU A 457 7.49 31.51 6.11
N LEU A 458 8.63 30.81 6.25
CA LEU A 458 9.96 31.41 6.21
C LEU A 458 10.64 31.14 4.87
N VAL A 459 11.18 32.20 4.27
CA VAL A 459 11.93 32.11 3.00
C VAL A 459 13.23 31.33 3.23
N PRO A 460 13.59 30.34 2.37
CA PRO A 460 14.82 29.58 2.52
C PRO A 460 16.08 30.46 2.42
N GLU A 461 17.05 30.24 3.31
CA GLU A 461 18.32 30.98 3.35
C GLU A 461 19.30 30.36 2.33
N ALA A 462 19.94 31.16 1.48
CA ALA A 462 20.98 30.67 0.56
C ALA A 462 22.29 30.40 1.33
N VAL A 463 22.91 29.24 1.09
CA VAL A 463 24.14 28.80 1.77
C VAL A 463 25.14 28.27 0.76
N SER A 464 26.42 28.67 0.89
CA SER A 464 27.53 28.16 0.09
C SER A 464 28.58 27.53 0.99
N SER A 465 29.10 26.35 0.64
CA SER A 465 30.18 25.67 1.36
C SER A 465 31.37 25.35 0.46
N SER A 466 32.58 25.53 0.96
CA SER A 466 33.84 25.27 0.25
C SER A 466 34.65 24.17 0.96
N THR A 467 35.15 23.18 0.23
CA THR A 467 35.99 22.11 0.80
C THR A 467 37.47 22.47 0.71
N SER A 468 38.13 22.72 1.84
CA SER A 468 39.59 22.60 1.92
C SER A 468 39.97 21.14 2.13
N SER A 469 40.64 20.55 1.15
CA SER A 469 41.17 19.20 1.23
C SER A 469 42.37 19.16 2.18
N THR A 470 42.16 18.70 3.40
CA THR A 470 43.24 18.17 4.24
C THR A 470 43.01 16.67 4.38
N THR A 471 43.79 15.89 3.63
CA THR A 471 43.93 14.44 3.81
C THR A 471 44.44 14.14 5.21
N GLY A 472 43.53 13.76 6.10
CA GLY A 472 43.83 13.22 7.42
C GLY A 472 42.66 12.33 7.84
N ALA A 473 42.92 11.04 8.01
CA ALA A 473 41.93 10.07 8.48
C ALA A 473 41.29 10.56 9.79
N SER A 474 40.02 10.98 9.73
CA SER A 474 39.25 11.47 10.86
C SER A 474 37.97 10.66 10.98
N LYS A 475 37.93 9.78 11.99
CA LYS A 475 36.70 9.18 12.50
C LYS A 475 35.81 10.33 13.00
N HIS A 476 34.78 10.71 12.24
CA HIS A 476 33.85 11.76 12.64
C HIS A 476 32.90 11.25 13.74
N ALA A 477 33.29 11.47 15.00
CA ALA A 477 32.36 11.56 16.12
C ALA A 477 31.81 12.99 16.17
N SER A 478 30.49 13.17 16.29
CA SER A 478 29.91 14.50 16.52
C SER A 478 30.12 14.91 17.98
N THR A 479 30.97 15.90 18.24
CA THR A 479 31.12 16.50 19.57
C THR A 479 30.25 17.76 19.70
N ALA A 480 29.44 17.83 20.76
CA ALA A 480 28.64 19.00 21.11
C ALA A 480 29.54 20.17 21.55
N ARG A 481 29.40 21.35 20.94
CA ARG A 481 30.16 22.56 21.29
C ARG A 481 29.33 23.46 22.21
N ALA A 482 29.83 23.76 23.40
CA ALA A 482 29.24 24.72 24.34
C ALA A 482 29.96 26.08 24.21
N GLY A 483 29.19 27.17 24.07
CA GLY A 483 29.71 28.55 24.14
C GLY A 483 29.25 29.23 25.44
N PRO A 484 30.05 30.08 26.10
CA PRO A 484 29.65 30.78 27.31
C PRO A 484 29.04 32.15 26.99
N GLU A 485 27.97 32.53 27.68
CA GLU A 485 27.46 33.90 27.72
C GLU A 485 27.35 34.39 29.17
N THR A 486 27.89 35.57 29.44
CA THR A 486 27.58 36.41 30.60
C THR A 486 26.86 37.68 30.12
N PRO A 487 26.03 38.32 30.96
CA PRO A 487 24.92 39.14 30.49
C PRO A 487 25.21 40.64 30.59
N SER A 488 24.81 41.42 29.58
CA SER A 488 24.46 42.83 29.78
C SER A 488 23.54 43.36 28.67
N SER A 489 22.60 44.19 29.11
CA SER A 489 21.53 44.92 28.44
C SER A 489 21.87 45.75 27.19
N GLY A 490 20.88 45.89 26.30
CA GLY A 490 20.78 47.00 25.35
C GLY A 490 20.22 46.55 24.00
N GLY A 491 19.14 47.19 23.54
CA GLY A 491 18.45 46.84 22.29
C GLY A 491 19.09 47.40 21.02
N ALA A 492 18.42 47.03 19.92
CA ALA A 492 18.52 47.52 18.53
C ALA A 492 19.65 46.98 17.64
N ASP A 493 19.20 46.49 16.47
CA ASP A 493 19.80 46.35 15.14
C ASP A 493 21.33 46.35 14.98
N GLU A 494 21.86 45.32 14.30
CA GLU A 494 22.47 45.47 12.96
C GLU A 494 23.10 44.15 12.46
N ASN A 495 22.73 43.77 11.24
CA ASN A 495 23.46 42.83 10.39
C ASN A 495 24.86 43.39 10.08
N HIS A 496 25.92 42.62 10.35
CA HIS A 496 27.08 42.32 9.46
C HIS A 496 28.27 41.79 10.30
N PRO A 497 28.89 40.64 9.96
CA PRO A 497 30.18 40.27 10.55
C PRO A 497 31.35 41.00 9.87
N ARG A 498 32.16 41.65 10.69
CA ARG A 498 33.42 42.34 10.36
C ARG A 498 34.46 41.38 9.76
N GLN A 499 35.10 41.80 8.67
CA GLN A 499 36.30 41.16 8.11
C GLN A 499 37.52 41.44 9.00
N ALA A 500 38.32 40.40 9.26
CA ALA A 500 39.67 40.53 9.80
C ALA A 500 40.69 40.55 8.66
N SER A 501 41.46 41.63 8.56
CA SER A 501 42.58 41.80 7.65
C SER A 501 43.84 41.12 8.19
N SER A 502 44.51 40.33 7.34
CA SER A 502 45.96 40.22 7.37
C SER A 502 46.47 39.76 6.01
N ALA A 503 47.41 40.52 5.46
CA ALA A 503 48.13 40.23 4.24
C ALA A 503 49.54 39.75 4.60
N SER A 504 49.99 38.63 4.02
CA SER A 504 51.38 38.45 3.60
C SER A 504 51.44 37.31 2.57
N GLY A 505 52.17 37.57 1.50
CA GLY A 505 52.12 36.82 0.24
C GLY A 505 52.90 35.51 0.23
N GLY A 506 52.49 34.64 -0.69
CA GLY A 506 53.20 33.43 -1.09
C GLY A 506 52.52 32.84 -2.32
N SER A 507 53.18 32.96 -3.47
CA SER A 507 52.70 32.51 -4.78
C SER A 507 52.70 30.99 -4.90
N GLY A 508 51.51 30.40 -5.03
CA GLY A 508 51.30 29.00 -5.39
C GLY A 508 49.79 28.73 -5.41
N GLY A 509 49.18 28.79 -6.60
CA GLY A 509 47.72 28.63 -6.74
C GLY A 509 47.27 27.23 -6.31
N PRO A 510 46.32 27.09 -5.35
CA PRO A 510 45.70 25.81 -5.05
C PRO A 510 44.68 25.43 -6.15
N PRO A 511 44.35 24.14 -6.32
CA PRO A 511 43.36 23.69 -7.29
C PRO A 511 41.98 24.30 -6.99
N PRO A 512 41.07 24.41 -7.98
CA PRO A 512 39.79 25.07 -7.79
C PRO A 512 38.96 24.33 -6.73
N VAL A 513 38.66 25.03 -5.64
CA VAL A 513 37.75 24.55 -4.61
C VAL A 513 36.34 24.57 -5.17
N ALA A 514 35.71 23.40 -5.35
CA ALA A 514 34.31 23.33 -5.75
C ALA A 514 33.44 23.94 -4.65
N VAL A 515 32.81 25.07 -4.93
CA VAL A 515 31.83 25.69 -4.04
C VAL A 515 30.49 25.03 -4.28
N VAL A 516 29.93 24.39 -3.26
CA VAL A 516 28.60 23.77 -3.31
C VAL A 516 27.60 24.75 -2.72
N ASN A 517 26.67 25.21 -3.55
CA ASN A 517 25.57 26.09 -3.17
C ASN A 517 24.32 25.26 -2.84
N GLY A 518 23.47 25.81 -1.97
CA GLY A 518 22.22 25.19 -1.58
C GLY A 518 21.30 26.13 -0.80
N LYS A 519 20.16 25.60 -0.38
CA LYS A 519 19.15 26.29 0.40
C LYS A 519 18.97 25.65 1.76
N ARG A 520 18.83 26.49 2.80
CA ARG A 520 18.51 26.09 4.17
C ARG A 520 17.06 26.43 4.49
N TYR A 521 16.33 25.40 4.91
CA TYR A 521 14.92 25.46 5.30
C TYR A 521 14.80 25.33 6.80
N ARG A 522 14.07 26.26 7.44
CA ARG A 522 13.77 26.20 8.88
C ARG A 522 12.70 25.15 9.15
N LEU A 523 12.84 24.42 10.26
CA LEU A 523 11.85 23.43 10.68
C LEU A 523 10.92 24.02 11.74
N LEU A 524 9.65 23.61 11.72
CA LEU A 524 8.69 23.93 12.76
C LEU A 524 9.11 23.29 14.10
N PRO A 525 8.80 23.93 15.24
CA PRO A 525 9.04 23.33 16.53
C PRO A 525 8.28 22.00 16.69
N LEU A 526 8.95 20.98 17.21
CA LEU A 526 8.30 19.71 17.50
C LEU A 526 7.33 19.86 18.68
N SER A 527 6.10 19.38 18.58
CA SER A 527 5.14 19.45 19.69
C SER A 527 5.62 18.64 20.89
N GLN A 528 5.34 19.12 22.11
CA GLN A 528 5.81 18.46 23.34
C GLN A 528 5.36 16.98 23.47
N SER A 529 4.21 16.62 22.90
CA SER A 529 3.71 15.23 22.87
C SER A 529 4.55 14.29 22.01
N LEU A 530 5.36 14.81 21.08
CA LEU A 530 6.21 14.05 20.16
C LEU A 530 7.70 14.11 20.55
N GLN A 531 8.03 14.78 21.66
CA GLN A 531 9.40 14.96 22.15
C GLN A 531 9.83 13.81 23.06
N ARG A 532 10.38 12.74 22.49
CA ARG A 532 11.09 11.70 23.24
C ARG A 532 12.58 12.04 23.38
N ALA A 533 13.21 11.73 24.52
CA ALA A 533 14.61 12.05 24.74
C ALA A 533 15.53 11.18 23.86
N LEU A 534 16.62 11.77 23.37
CA LEU A 534 17.60 11.06 22.54
C LEU A 534 18.59 10.28 23.41
N PRO A 535 19.05 9.10 22.96
CA PRO A 535 20.06 8.33 23.69
C PRO A 535 21.39 9.10 23.72
N ALA A 536 22.12 8.96 24.83
CA ALA A 536 23.41 9.61 25.00
C ALA A 536 24.45 9.15 23.96
N ASN A 537 24.47 7.84 23.66
CA ASN A 537 25.32 7.25 22.63
C ASN A 537 24.44 6.48 21.64
N GLY A 538 24.60 6.75 20.35
CA GLY A 538 23.69 6.23 19.35
C GLY A 538 24.14 6.49 17.91
N LYS A 539 23.22 6.26 17.00
CA LYS A 539 23.31 6.67 15.59
C LYS A 539 22.05 7.44 15.24
N ILE A 540 22.18 8.49 14.44
CA ILE A 540 21.07 9.27 13.94
C ILE A 540 21.08 9.25 12.41
N THR A 541 19.93 9.01 11.82
CA THR A 541 19.74 8.92 10.36
C THR A 541 18.64 9.88 9.95
N VAL A 542 18.90 10.68 8.92
CA VAL A 542 17.95 11.66 8.37
C VAL A 542 17.50 11.18 7.01
N LEU A 543 16.20 11.23 6.76
CA LEU A 543 15.58 10.91 5.48
C LEU A 543 14.78 12.12 4.99
N TYR A 544 15.10 12.61 3.81
CA TYR A 544 14.44 13.76 3.19
C TYR A 544 14.46 13.66 1.67
N GLY A 545 13.29 13.62 1.04
CA GLY A 545 13.15 13.55 -0.42
C GLY A 545 13.82 12.35 -1.09
N GLY A 546 13.82 11.19 -0.42
CA GLY A 546 14.51 9.98 -0.91
C GLY A 546 16.01 9.96 -0.65
N HIS A 547 16.60 11.04 -0.14
CA HIS A 547 18.01 11.10 0.26
C HIS A 547 18.18 10.81 1.75
N THR A 548 19.30 10.16 2.09
CA THR A 548 19.61 9.78 3.47
C THR A 548 21.01 10.23 3.87
N CYS A 549 21.17 10.75 5.09
CA CYS A 549 22.48 10.96 5.69
C CYS A 549 22.50 10.49 7.15
N GLU A 550 23.66 10.07 7.63
CA GLU A 550 23.81 9.50 8.97
C GLU A 550 24.99 10.11 9.73
N ALA A 551 24.89 10.08 11.06
CA ALA A 551 25.97 10.46 11.96
C ALA A 551 25.94 9.60 13.23
N GLN A 552 27.12 9.40 13.83
CA GLN A 552 27.24 8.87 15.18
C GLN A 552 26.80 9.94 16.17
N LEU A 553 25.97 9.57 17.15
CA LEU A 553 25.42 10.46 18.17
C LEU A 553 26.19 10.26 19.48
N SER A 554 26.72 11.36 20.03
CA SER A 554 27.38 11.40 21.34
C SER A 554 26.94 12.68 22.06
N LEU A 555 25.98 12.55 22.98
CA LEU A 555 25.39 13.64 23.75
C LEU A 555 25.85 13.60 25.21
N PRO A 556 25.97 14.77 25.87
CA PRO A 556 26.20 14.82 27.32
C PRO A 556 25.07 14.11 28.07
N ALA A 557 25.43 13.29 29.05
CA ALA A 557 24.50 12.57 29.91
C ALA A 557 24.75 12.93 31.38
N SER A 558 23.76 12.70 32.25
CA SER A 558 23.90 12.88 33.70
C SER A 558 23.69 11.56 34.43
N GLU A 559 24.53 11.26 35.42
CA GLU A 559 24.33 10.10 36.31
C GLU A 559 23.15 10.30 37.27
N THR A 560 22.77 11.56 37.52
CA THR A 560 21.65 11.93 38.38
C THR A 560 20.51 12.55 37.58
N ARG A 561 19.32 12.68 38.19
CA ARG A 561 18.19 13.39 37.58
C ARG A 561 18.37 14.91 37.58
N ASP A 562 19.38 15.41 38.28
CA ASP A 562 19.76 16.81 38.19
C ASP A 562 20.66 17.00 36.96
N THR A 563 20.16 17.76 35.99
CA THR A 563 20.84 18.06 34.73
C THR A 563 21.29 19.52 34.67
N SER A 564 21.16 20.27 35.77
CA SER A 564 21.46 21.71 35.84
C SER A 564 22.87 22.08 35.38
N ALA A 565 23.84 21.17 35.56
CA ALA A 565 25.24 21.32 35.12
C ALA A 565 25.46 21.13 33.61
N LEU A 566 24.49 20.57 32.86
CA LEU A 566 24.59 20.36 31.41
C LEU A 566 24.10 21.60 30.65
N ALA A 567 24.57 21.81 29.41
CA ALA A 567 24.16 22.94 28.61
C ALA A 567 22.63 22.94 28.36
N PRO A 568 21.94 24.10 28.44
CA PRO A 568 20.47 24.17 28.31
C PRO A 568 19.98 23.82 26.89
N ALA A 569 20.82 23.99 25.87
CA ALA A 569 20.55 23.56 24.51
C ALA A 569 21.83 23.06 23.83
N VAL A 570 21.67 22.10 22.92
CA VAL A 570 22.76 21.51 22.14
C VAL A 570 22.33 21.42 20.67
N TRP A 571 23.26 21.59 19.75
CA TRP A 571 23.02 21.39 18.31
C TRP A 571 23.73 20.14 17.82
N VAL A 572 23.01 19.31 17.08
CA VAL A 572 23.54 18.13 16.40
C VAL A 572 23.49 18.37 14.91
N THR A 573 24.62 18.18 14.22
CA THR A 573 24.68 18.23 12.76
C THR A 573 24.79 16.83 12.20
N VAL A 574 23.91 16.47 11.27
CA VAL A 574 23.89 15.17 10.60
C VAL A 574 24.09 15.39 9.10
N GLY A 575 25.09 14.72 8.51
CA GLY A 575 25.48 14.94 7.12
C GLY A 575 26.25 16.24 6.88
N GLY A 576 26.44 16.58 5.60
CA GLY A 576 27.22 17.74 5.18
C GLY A 576 26.92 18.10 3.73
N LEU A 577 26.74 19.40 3.47
CA LEU A 577 26.34 19.93 2.17
C LEU A 577 27.33 19.54 1.05
N ALA A 578 28.64 19.61 1.32
CA ALA A 578 29.67 19.26 0.36
C ALA A 578 29.95 17.74 0.25
N ALA A 579 29.53 16.93 1.23
CA ALA A 579 29.83 15.50 1.27
C ALA A 579 28.69 14.64 0.67
N GLY A 580 27.43 15.03 0.90
CA GLY A 580 26.27 14.25 0.47
C GLY A 580 25.08 15.11 0.04
N GLY A 581 25.27 16.41 -0.17
CA GLY A 581 24.21 17.33 -0.60
C GLY A 581 23.14 17.65 0.46
N LEU A 582 23.05 16.87 1.54
CA LEU A 582 22.04 17.00 2.59
C LEU A 582 22.70 17.13 3.96
N ALA A 583 22.26 18.14 4.73
CA ALA A 583 22.66 18.32 6.12
C ALA A 583 21.48 18.75 6.99
N LEU A 584 21.32 18.13 8.17
CA LEU A 584 20.36 18.54 9.19
C LEU A 584 21.08 19.15 10.38
N GLN A 585 20.67 20.35 10.80
CA GLN A 585 21.03 20.94 12.08
C GLN A 585 19.85 20.82 13.05
N LEU A 586 19.91 19.84 13.94
CA LEU A 586 18.88 19.54 14.91
C LEU A 586 19.16 20.27 16.23
N LYS A 587 18.20 21.06 16.71
CA LYS A 587 18.25 21.74 18.00
C LYS A 587 17.67 20.84 19.08
N LEU A 588 18.45 20.60 20.13
CA LEU A 588 18.06 19.84 21.30
C LEU A 588 17.91 20.76 22.51
N GLN A 589 16.89 20.53 23.32
CA GLN A 589 16.66 21.23 24.57
C GLN A 589 16.86 20.29 25.75
N ARG A 590 17.50 20.79 26.81
CA ARG A 590 17.70 20.06 28.05
C ARG A 590 16.39 19.98 28.83
N LEU A 591 16.06 18.79 29.33
CA LEU A 591 15.03 18.55 30.33
C LEU A 591 15.63 18.73 31.73
N ASP A 592 15.02 19.59 32.54
CA ASP A 592 15.44 19.80 33.94
C ASP A 592 15.14 18.57 34.82
N LYS A 593 14.20 17.72 34.39
CA LYS A 593 13.86 16.46 35.05
C LYS A 593 13.71 15.33 34.01
N PRO A 594 14.80 14.65 33.62
CA PRO A 594 14.73 13.57 32.65
C PRO A 594 13.93 12.38 33.17
N CYS A 595 13.10 11.81 32.30
CA CYS A 595 12.25 10.65 32.57
C CYS A 595 12.84 9.34 32.03
N GLU A 596 13.76 9.41 31.05
CA GLU A 596 14.36 8.25 30.41
C GLU A 596 15.80 8.01 30.90
N ARG A 597 16.11 6.74 31.20
CA ARG A 597 17.40 6.30 31.72
C ARG A 597 17.93 5.10 30.94
N ASP A 598 19.21 5.14 30.62
CA ASP A 598 19.96 3.99 30.16
C ASP A 598 20.18 3.01 31.32
N LYS A 599 19.59 1.81 31.21
CA LYS A 599 19.74 0.78 32.25
C LYS A 599 21.14 0.16 32.27
N ALA A 600 21.85 0.15 31.14
CA ALA A 600 23.16 -0.47 31.01
C ALA A 600 24.28 0.51 31.38
N ALA A 601 24.19 1.76 30.92
CA ALA A 601 25.18 2.81 31.23
C ALA A 601 24.88 3.58 32.53
N GLY A 602 23.68 3.42 33.10
CA GLY A 602 23.30 4.03 34.38
C GLY A 602 22.98 5.53 34.32
N VAL A 603 22.96 6.14 33.14
CA VAL A 603 22.80 7.59 32.92
C VAL A 603 21.40 7.98 32.44
N TRP A 604 20.97 9.20 32.73
CA TRP A 604 19.72 9.79 32.26
C TRP A 604 19.91 10.52 30.93
N TYR A 605 18.92 10.42 30.05
CA TYR A 605 18.89 11.10 28.76
C TYR A 605 18.28 12.49 28.92
N PRO A 606 19.08 13.57 28.84
CA PRO A 606 18.62 14.88 29.26
C PRO A 606 18.14 15.74 28.08
N TYR A 607 18.24 15.29 26.83
CA TYR A 607 18.01 16.13 25.66
C TYR A 607 16.86 15.61 24.78
N VAL A 608 15.94 16.50 24.43
CA VAL A 608 14.84 16.27 23.47
C VAL A 608 15.00 17.14 22.23
N PRO A 609 14.64 16.64 21.03
CA PRO A 609 14.64 17.45 19.83
C PRO A 609 13.47 18.43 19.83
N ILE A 610 13.74 19.69 19.52
CA ILE A 610 12.71 20.74 19.55
C ILE A 610 12.50 21.44 18.20
N GLY A 611 13.37 21.21 17.22
CA GLY A 611 13.30 21.86 15.91
C GLY A 611 14.68 21.89 15.25
N GLY A 612 14.86 22.73 14.23
CA GLY A 612 16.16 22.82 13.55
C GLY A 612 16.09 23.48 12.18
N ALA A 613 17.05 23.11 11.33
CA ALA A 613 17.06 23.49 9.93
C ALA A 613 17.65 22.37 9.07
N VAL A 614 17.05 22.10 7.91
CA VAL A 614 17.59 21.19 6.89
C VAL A 614 18.21 22.01 5.77
N THR A 615 19.39 21.63 5.31
CA THR A 615 20.12 22.29 4.22
C THR A 615 20.30 21.30 3.08
N VAL A 616 19.99 21.74 1.87
CA VAL A 616 19.95 20.92 0.66
C VAL A 616 20.73 21.61 -0.43
N ALA A 617 21.61 20.89 -1.12
CA ALA A 617 22.36 21.40 -2.27
C ALA A 617 21.43 21.68 -3.46
N ASP A 618 21.77 22.70 -4.24
CA ASP A 618 21.00 23.04 -5.44
C ASP A 618 21.03 21.86 -6.43
N GLY A 619 19.86 21.43 -6.90
CA GLY A 619 19.71 20.30 -7.84
C GLY A 619 19.75 18.90 -7.21
N LEU A 620 19.75 18.79 -5.87
CA LEU A 620 19.65 17.48 -5.19
C LEU A 620 18.23 16.91 -5.23
N LEU A 621 17.21 17.76 -5.13
CA LEU A 621 15.79 17.41 -5.05
C LEU A 621 15.02 17.81 -6.30
#